data_AF-A0AAV5VRA4-F1
#
_entry.id   AF-A0AAV5VRA4-F1
#
_cell.length_a   1.000
_cell.length_b   1.000
_cell.length_c   1.000
_cell.angle_alpha   90.00
_cell.angle_beta   90.00
_cell.angle_gamma   90.00
#
_symmetry.space_group_name_H-M   'P 1'
#
loop_
_entity.id
_entity.type
_entity.pdbx_description
1 polymer ?
#
loop_
_entity_poly.entity_id
_entity_poly.type
_entity_poly.pdbx_seq_one_letter_code
_entity_poly.pdbx_strand_id
1 'polypeptide(L)'
;AVTALTIVQMLAALLLGVAYRLYLSDLGVIISIVTCIHVFCATLALVFLLFVTLGRKLGSFYEVILHAHLLGILLMGLTSLFCVMYLPLSFLQQAHSLGEGLHWLVLSLGAVGMFIMQFTQKNANEQMLTHIEHSFV
;
A
#
# COMPACT_ATOMS: atom_id res chain seq x y z
N ALA A 1 -8.97 10.15 -12.13
CA ALA A 1 -9.21 9.53 -10.81
C ALA A 1 -8.05 8.60 -10.40
N VAL A 2 -7.72 7.57 -11.20
CA VAL A 2 -6.64 6.59 -10.90
C VAL A 2 -5.28 7.24 -10.58
N THR A 3 -4.85 8.24 -11.36
CA THR A 3 -3.59 8.97 -11.13
C THR A 3 -3.53 9.58 -9.73
N ALA A 4 -4.57 10.30 -9.32
CA ALA A 4 -4.63 10.93 -8.00
C ALA A 4 -4.66 9.88 -6.87
N LEU A 5 -5.43 8.81 -7.05
CA LEU A 5 -5.52 7.73 -6.07
C LEU A 5 -4.20 6.96 -5.92
N THR A 6 -3.48 6.75 -7.02
CA THR A 6 -2.14 6.15 -7.04
C THR A 6 -1.12 7.02 -6.31
N ILE A 7 -1.16 8.35 -6.52
CA ILE A 7 -0.29 9.29 -5.78
C ILE A 7 -0.58 9.21 -4.28
N VAL A 8 -1.85 9.25 -3.88
CA VAL A 8 -2.24 9.15 -2.46
C VAL A 8 -1.80 7.82 -1.87
N GLN A 9 -2.00 6.69 -2.57
CA GLN A 9 -1.57 5.36 -2.14
C GLN A 9 -0.06 5.27 -1.99
N MET A 10 0.72 5.81 -2.93
CA MET A 10 2.17 5.83 -2.86
C MET A 10 2.66 6.66 -1.66
N LEU A 11 2.11 7.86 -1.46
CA LEU A 11 2.47 8.70 -0.32
C LEU A 11 2.10 8.05 1.02
N ALA A 12 0.88 7.50 1.12
CA ALA A 12 0.44 6.78 2.31
C ALA A 12 1.32 5.57 2.61
N ALA A 13 1.70 4.78 1.60
CA ALA A 13 2.61 3.65 1.75
C ALA A 13 3.98 4.08 2.31
N LEU A 14 4.57 5.12 1.75
CA LEU A 14 5.88 5.61 2.19
C LEU A 14 5.82 6.19 3.60
N LEU A 15 4.83 7.04 3.88
CA LEU A 15 4.65 7.64 5.20
C LEU A 15 4.42 6.58 6.27
N LEU A 16 3.55 5.60 6.01
CA LEU A 16 3.26 4.53 6.95
C LEU A 16 4.46 3.60 7.14
N GLY A 17 5.19 3.26 6.07
CA GLY A 17 6.41 2.46 6.14
C GLY A 17 7.52 3.13 6.96
N VAL A 18 7.67 4.46 6.83
CA VAL A 18 8.60 5.26 7.65
C VAL A 18 8.11 5.32 9.09
N ALA A 19 6.81 5.56 9.33
CA ALA A 19 6.24 5.62 10.66
C ALA A 19 6.42 4.30 11.42
N TYR A 20 6.19 3.15 10.78
CA TYR A 20 6.50 1.85 11.38
C TYR A 20 7.96 1.75 11.81
N ARG A 21 8.90 2.19 10.99
CA ARG A 21 10.33 2.12 11.32
C ARG A 21 10.73 3.03 12.47
N LEU A 22 10.13 4.22 12.56
CA LEU A 22 10.43 5.21 13.60
C LEU A 22 9.83 4.83 14.96
N TYR A 23 8.58 4.34 14.96
CA TYR A 23 7.82 4.13 16.19
C TYR A 23 7.81 2.70 16.70
N LEU A 24 8.18 1.70 15.89
CA LEU A 24 8.17 0.27 16.26
C LEU A 24 9.56 -0.36 16.13
N SER A 25 10.60 0.40 16.51
CA SER A 25 12.00 -0.01 16.30
C SER A 25 12.38 -1.32 17.01
N ASP A 26 11.70 -1.64 18.13
CA ASP A 26 11.91 -2.86 18.92
C ASP A 26 11.51 -4.15 18.19
N LEU A 27 10.66 -4.06 17.16
CA LEU A 27 10.16 -5.19 16.37
C LEU A 27 11.05 -5.50 15.14
N GLY A 28 12.37 -5.33 15.30
CA GLY A 28 13.35 -5.11 14.24
C GLY A 28 13.14 -5.86 12.92
N VAL A 29 13.04 -7.20 12.94
CA VAL A 29 12.92 -8.01 11.72
C VAL A 29 11.57 -7.86 11.04
N ILE A 30 10.47 -7.95 11.80
CA ILE A 30 9.10 -7.89 11.27
C ILE A 30 8.87 -6.53 10.61
N ILE A 31 9.23 -5.45 11.31
CA ILE A 31 9.08 -4.10 10.78
C ILE A 31 9.99 -3.86 9.59
N SER A 32 11.20 -4.45 9.55
CA SER A 32 12.06 -4.38 8.36
C SER A 32 11.40 -5.01 7.14
N ILE A 33 10.73 -6.16 7.29
CA ILE A 33 10.01 -6.83 6.21
C ILE A 33 8.82 -5.97 5.76
N VAL A 34 8.02 -5.48 6.70
CA VAL A 34 6.86 -4.61 6.41
C VAL A 34 7.29 -3.35 5.66
N THR A 35 8.34 -2.65 6.12
CA THR A 35 8.87 -1.46 5.45
C THR A 35 9.40 -1.80 4.06
N CYS A 36 10.09 -2.92 3.87
CA CYS A 36 10.57 -3.36 2.55
C CYS A 36 9.42 -3.56 1.57
N ILE A 37 8.33 -4.20 2.02
CA ILE A 37 7.12 -4.37 1.21
C ILE A 37 6.50 -3.01 0.86
N HIS A 38 6.43 -2.07 1.81
CA HIS A 38 5.88 -0.74 1.55
C HIS A 38 6.68 0.01 0.48
N VAL A 39 8.01 -0.03 0.56
CA VAL A 39 8.90 0.60 -0.43
C VAL A 39 8.78 -0.08 -1.78
N PHE A 40 8.74 -1.42 -1.83
CA PHE A 40 8.56 -2.17 -3.06
C PHE A 40 7.25 -1.82 -3.76
N CYS A 41 6.13 -1.84 -3.03
CA CYS A 41 4.82 -1.49 -3.59
C CYS A 41 4.74 0.00 -4.00
N ALA A 42 5.34 0.91 -3.25
CA ALA A 42 5.43 2.33 -3.63
C ALA A 42 6.24 2.51 -4.93
N THR A 43 7.30 1.73 -5.11
CA THR A 43 8.10 1.74 -6.35
C THR A 43 7.28 1.24 -7.55
N LEU A 44 6.52 0.15 -7.38
CA LEU A 44 5.60 -0.32 -8.42
C LEU A 44 4.51 0.72 -8.75
N ALA A 45 3.97 1.39 -7.74
CA ALA A 45 3.00 2.47 -7.93
C ALA A 45 3.60 3.68 -8.67
N LEU A 46 4.84 4.06 -8.37
CA LEU A 46 5.56 5.10 -9.09
C LEU A 46 5.76 4.73 -10.57
N VAL A 47 6.23 3.50 -10.84
CA VAL A 47 6.38 3.01 -12.23
C VAL A 47 5.04 3.05 -12.95
N PHE A 48 3.96 2.53 -12.34
CA PHE A 48 2.63 2.59 -12.93
C PHE A 48 2.17 4.03 -13.20
N LEU A 49 2.38 4.94 -12.25
CA LEU A 49 2.02 6.35 -12.37
C LEU A 49 2.74 7.01 -13.56
N LEU A 50 4.04 6.78 -13.70
CA LEU A 50 4.83 7.29 -14.83
C LEU A 50 4.25 6.82 -16.16
N PHE A 51 3.93 5.53 -16.28
CA PHE A 51 3.35 4.97 -17.50
C PHE A 51 1.94 5.49 -17.81
N VAL A 52 1.12 5.72 -16.79
CA VAL A 52 -0.19 6.37 -16.96
C VAL A 52 -0.02 7.81 -17.44
N THR A 53 0.96 8.57 -16.93
CA THR A 53 1.18 9.96 -17.33
C THR A 53 1.83 10.14 -18.70
N LEU A 54 2.69 9.22 -19.13
CA LEU A 54 3.38 9.27 -20.42
C LEU A 54 2.47 8.90 -21.61
N GLY A 55 1.25 8.43 -21.33
CA GLY A 55 0.27 8.05 -22.34
C GLY A 55 0.57 6.70 -23.01
N ARG A 56 -0.48 6.05 -23.51
CA ARG A 56 -0.54 4.63 -23.93
C ARG A 56 0.22 4.30 -25.23
N LYS A 57 1.46 4.76 -25.42
CA LYS A 57 2.27 4.35 -26.59
C LYS A 57 2.91 2.95 -26.47
N LEU A 58 2.67 2.23 -25.36
CA LEU A 58 3.46 1.06 -24.97
C LEU A 58 2.75 -0.31 -25.16
N GLY A 59 1.52 -0.34 -25.70
CA GLY A 59 0.85 -1.59 -26.09
C GLY A 59 0.87 -2.66 -24.98
N SER A 60 1.35 -3.87 -25.29
CA SER A 60 1.44 -5.01 -24.37
C SER A 60 2.25 -4.76 -23.08
N PHE A 61 3.25 -3.86 -23.11
CA PHE A 61 3.99 -3.51 -21.88
C PHE A 61 3.12 -2.83 -20.83
N TYR A 62 2.05 -2.16 -21.26
CA TYR A 62 1.10 -1.53 -20.36
C TYR A 62 0.35 -2.58 -19.51
N GLU A 63 -0.06 -3.70 -20.11
CA GLU A 63 -0.76 -4.79 -19.41
C GLU A 63 0.12 -5.44 -18.35
N VAL A 64 1.40 -5.65 -18.66
CA VAL A 64 2.37 -6.23 -17.72
C VAL A 64 2.55 -5.34 -16.50
N ILE A 65 2.68 -4.03 -16.71
CA ILE A 65 2.87 -3.07 -15.62
C ILE A 65 1.60 -2.93 -14.78
N LEU A 66 0.43 -2.95 -15.42
CA LEU A 66 -0.86 -2.95 -14.73
C LEU A 66 -1.02 -4.20 -13.85
N HIS A 67 -0.66 -5.38 -14.35
CA HIS A 67 -0.66 -6.61 -13.56
C HIS A 67 0.33 -6.56 -12.39
N ALA A 68 1.54 -6.06 -12.62
CA ALA A 68 2.53 -5.87 -11.56
C ALA A 68 2.02 -4.91 -10.48
N HIS A 69 1.35 -3.81 -10.87
CA HIS A 69 0.75 -2.87 -9.93
C HIS A 69 -0.41 -3.49 -9.14
N LEU A 70 -1.29 -4.26 -9.78
CA LEU A 70 -2.37 -4.98 -9.11
C LEU A 70 -1.84 -6.02 -8.11
N LEU A 71 -0.75 -6.72 -8.43
CA LEU A 71 -0.06 -7.60 -7.49
C LEU A 71 0.51 -6.81 -6.30
N GLY A 72 1.05 -5.61 -6.56
CA GLY A 72 1.50 -4.68 -5.52
C GLY A 72 0.37 -4.24 -4.58
N ILE A 73 -0.81 -3.93 -5.12
CA ILE A 73 -2.02 -3.60 -4.35
C ILE A 73 -2.43 -4.77 -3.46
N LEU A 74 -2.44 -5.99 -4.02
CA LEU A 74 -2.76 -7.20 -3.26
C LEU A 74 -1.76 -7.41 -2.12
N LEU A 75 -0.46 -7.33 -2.41
CA LEU A 75 0.60 -7.51 -1.42
C LEU A 75 0.51 -6.46 -0.30
N MET A 76 0.24 -5.20 -0.67
CA MET A 76 0.03 -4.12 0.27
C MET A 76 -1.22 -4.34 1.15
N GLY A 77 -2.30 -4.87 0.56
CA GLY A 77 -3.52 -5.22 1.27
C GLY A 77 -3.29 -6.32 2.30
N LEU A 78 -2.58 -7.38 1.92
CA LEU A 78 -2.20 -8.48 2.84
C LEU A 78 -1.28 -7.99 3.96
N THR A 79 -0.32 -7.12 3.64
CA THR A 79 0.58 -6.53 4.64
C THR A 79 -0.18 -5.63 5.61
N SER A 80 -1.15 -4.85 5.10
CA SER A 80 -2.00 -4.02 5.93
C SER A 80 -2.88 -4.86 6.86
N LEU A 81 -3.49 -5.95 6.36
CA LEU A 81 -4.22 -6.92 7.18
C LEU A 81 -3.35 -7.52 8.28
N PHE A 82 -2.13 -7.92 7.94
CA PHE A 82 -1.16 -8.40 8.91
C PHE A 82 -0.93 -7.36 10.02
N CYS A 83 -0.67 -6.10 9.68
CA CYS A 83 -0.46 -5.03 10.65
C CYS A 83 -1.71 -4.76 11.53
N VAL A 84 -2.91 -4.80 10.96
CA VAL A 84 -4.17 -4.63 11.70
C VAL A 84 -4.35 -5.71 12.77
N MET A 85 -3.89 -6.93 12.52
CA MET A 85 -3.95 -8.01 13.53
C MET A 85 -2.76 -7.96 14.49
N TYR A 86 -1.57 -7.75 13.96
CA TYR A 86 -0.31 -7.87 14.70
C TYR A 86 -0.06 -6.72 15.68
N LEU A 87 -0.35 -5.47 15.28
CA LEU A 87 -0.02 -4.30 16.08
C LEU A 87 -0.86 -4.19 17.36
N PRO A 88 -2.20 -4.40 17.34
CA PRO A 88 -2.98 -4.41 18.58
C PRO A 88 -2.60 -5.54 19.53
N LEU A 89 -2.26 -6.72 19.00
CA LEU A 89 -1.80 -7.83 19.83
C LEU A 89 -0.46 -7.52 20.50
N SER A 90 0.47 -6.96 19.74
CA SER A 90 1.78 -6.57 20.27
C SER A 90 1.65 -5.45 21.31
N PHE A 91 0.73 -4.49 21.11
CA PHE A 91 0.35 -3.52 22.14
C PHE A 91 -0.13 -4.20 23.43
N LEU A 92 -1.06 -5.15 23.35
CA LEU A 92 -1.57 -5.86 24.53
C LEU A 92 -0.49 -6.70 25.24
N GLN A 93 0.55 -7.12 24.52
CA GLN A 93 1.65 -7.94 25.05
C GLN A 93 2.78 -7.11 25.67
N GLN A 94 3.05 -5.91 25.12
CA GLN A 94 4.27 -5.15 25.43
C GLN A 94 4.00 -3.82 26.13
N ALA A 95 2.80 -3.25 26.03
CA ALA A 95 2.51 -1.97 26.64
C ALA A 95 2.22 -2.11 28.13
N HIS A 96 3.02 -1.43 28.97
CA HIS A 96 2.79 -1.35 30.41
C HIS A 96 1.80 -0.23 30.78
N SER A 97 1.60 0.73 29.88
CA SER A 97 0.60 1.78 30.02
C SER A 97 0.01 2.18 28.66
N LEU A 98 -1.21 2.73 28.68
CA LEU A 98 -1.93 3.16 27.47
C LEU A 98 -1.19 4.32 26.76
N GLY A 99 -0.54 5.20 27.53
CA GLY A 99 0.23 6.33 27.00
C GLY A 99 1.48 5.88 26.23
N GLU A 100 2.21 4.88 26.74
CA GLU A 100 3.37 4.32 26.06
C GLU A 100 2.96 3.59 24.78
N GLY A 101 1.83 2.88 24.78
CA GLY A 101 1.40 2.07 23.64
C GLY A 101 0.50 2.77 22.62
N LEU A 102 0.16 4.05 22.79
CA LEU A 102 -0.76 4.78 21.91
C LEU A 102 -0.33 4.75 20.43
N HIS A 103 0.98 4.81 20.17
CA HIS A 103 1.53 4.79 18.81
C HIS A 103 1.19 3.48 18.06
N TRP A 104 1.11 2.34 18.75
CA TRP A 104 0.70 1.07 18.16
C TRP A 104 -0.74 1.11 17.64
N LEU A 105 -1.65 1.70 18.43
CA LEU A 105 -3.05 1.84 18.07
C LEU A 105 -3.23 2.81 16.89
N VAL A 106 -2.52 3.94 16.90
CA VAL A 106 -2.53 4.92 15.79
C VAL A 106 -2.02 4.28 14.50
N LEU A 107 -0.92 3.52 14.58
CA LEU A 107 -0.36 2.82 13.44
C LEU A 107 -1.27 1.69 12.94
N SER A 108 -1.96 1.00 13.85
CA SER A 108 -3.00 0.02 13.48
C SER A 108 -4.16 0.68 12.73
N LEU A 109 -4.62 1.87 13.17
CA LEU A 109 -5.64 2.64 12.43
C LEU A 109 -5.12 3.07 11.06
N GLY A 110 -3.85 3.47 10.96
CA GLY A 110 -3.18 3.72 9.69
C GLY A 110 -3.20 2.50 8.76
N ALA A 111 -2.95 1.31 9.30
CA ALA A 111 -3.04 0.05 8.56
C ALA A 111 -4.47 -0.23 8.07
N VAL A 112 -5.50 0.03 8.89
CA VAL A 112 -6.90 -0.08 8.45
C VAL A 112 -7.19 0.87 7.29
N GLY A 113 -6.76 2.13 7.40
CA GLY A 113 -6.92 3.12 6.33
C GLY A 113 -6.23 2.68 5.03
N MET A 114 -5.01 2.14 5.13
CA MET A 114 -4.26 1.62 3.99
C MET A 114 -4.95 0.41 3.34
N PHE A 115 -5.51 -0.48 4.14
CA PHE A 115 -6.27 -1.64 3.67
C PHE A 115 -7.52 -1.22 2.88
N ILE A 116 -8.31 -0.29 3.41
CA ILE A 116 -9.50 0.26 2.72
C ILE A 116 -9.08 0.90 1.39
N MET A 117 -7.99 1.67 1.41
CA MET A 117 -7.47 2.31 0.20
C MET A 117 -7.07 1.30 -0.87
N GLN A 118 -6.55 0.12 -0.51
CA GLN A 118 -6.23 -0.93 -1.49
C GLN A 118 -7.47 -1.42 -2.23
N PHE A 119 -8.63 -1.55 -1.57
CA PHE A 119 -9.87 -1.91 -2.27
C PHE A 119 -10.33 -0.80 -3.22
N THR A 120 -10.28 0.45 -2.78
CA THR A 120 -10.64 1.58 -3.64
C THR A 120 -9.73 1.65 -4.87
N GLN A 121 -8.42 1.45 -4.68
CA GLN A 121 -7.42 1.44 -5.76
C GLN A 121 -7.62 0.27 -6.71
N LYS A 122 -7.90 -0.94 -6.19
CA LYS A 122 -8.23 -2.12 -7.00
C LYS A 122 -9.45 -1.83 -7.89
N ASN A 123 -10.56 -1.39 -7.30
CA ASN A 123 -11.78 -1.12 -8.04
C ASN A 123 -11.58 -0.04 -9.12
N ALA A 124 -10.82 1.01 -8.81
CA ALA A 124 -10.52 2.07 -9.78
C ALA A 124 -9.66 1.58 -10.95
N ASN A 125 -8.67 0.71 -10.69
CA ASN A 125 -7.82 0.13 -11.73
C ASN A 125 -8.56 -0.90 -12.59
N GLU A 126 -9.46 -1.70 -12.01
CA GLU A 126 -10.31 -2.65 -12.75
C GLU A 126 -11.30 -1.91 -13.68
N GLN A 127 -11.89 -0.81 -13.22
CA GLN A 127 -12.73 0.06 -14.07
C GLN A 127 -11.93 0.71 -15.21
N MET A 128 -10.64 0.97 -14.99
CA MET A 128 -9.78 1.47 -16.05
C MET A 128 -9.50 0.40 -17.10
N LEU A 129 -9.33 -0.87 -16.69
CA LEU A 129 -9.18 -2.03 -17.58
C LEU A 129 -10.38 -2.20 -18.52
N THR A 130 -11.61 -2.14 -17.99
CA THR A 130 -12.82 -2.31 -18.83
C THR A 130 -12.96 -1.20 -19.87
N HIS A 131 -12.60 0.04 -19.50
CA HIS A 131 -12.59 1.16 -20.45
C HIS A 131 -11.52 0.99 -21.54
N ILE A 132 -10.39 0.41 -21.18
CA ILE A 132 -9.28 0.10 -22.08
C ILE A 132 -9.70 -0.97 -23.11
N GLU A 133 -10.32 -2.05 -22.67
CA GLU A 133 -10.79 -3.14 -23.53
C GLU A 133 -11.86 -2.65 -24.52
N HIS A 134 -12.83 -1.86 -24.07
CA HIS A 134 -13.88 -1.31 -24.93
C HIS A 134 -13.39 -0.27 -25.95
N SER A 135 -12.24 0.35 -25.72
CA SER A 135 -11.69 1.38 -26.63
C SER A 135 -10.63 0.84 -27.60
N PHE A 136 -10.19 -0.42 -27.42
CA PHE A 136 -9.10 -1.05 -28.18
C PHE A 136 -9.54 -2.32 -28.93
N VAL A 137 -10.85 -2.64 -28.89
CA VAL A 137 -11.51 -3.61 -29.77
C VAL A 137 -12.33 -2.87 -30.81
#